data_AF-A0A1V9G746-F1
#
_entry.id   AF-A0A1V9G746-F1
#
_cell.length_a   1.000
_cell.length_b   1.000
_cell.length_c   1.000
_cell.angle_alpha   90.00
_cell.angle_beta   90.00
_cell.angle_gamma   90.00
#
_symmetry.space_group_name_H-M   'P 1'
#
loop_
_entity.id
_entity.type
_entity.pdbx_description
1 polymer ?
#
loop_
_entity_poly.entity_id
_entity_poly.type
_entity_poly.pdbx_seq_one_letter_code
_entity_poly.pdbx_strand_id
1 'polypeptide(L)'
;MKLIFILMALPVLASTCGKEKEKDGLLKGKVVRQTCASMVVQVLNNDSIGEDGWKDMMNNNAQYDNVFSVANVCKLPQGVKAGATITFKTATPVNSGCIFCMMYDAAPKAQFDITDVFIGK
;
A
#
# COMPACT_ATOMS: atom_id res chain seq x y z
N MET A 1 -26.62 66.44 -2.22
CA MET A 1 -27.77 65.55 -2.51
C MET A 1 -27.25 64.36 -3.31
N LYS A 2 -27.56 63.13 -2.84
CA LYS A 2 -27.10 61.79 -3.33
C LYS A 2 -25.62 61.49 -3.04
N LEU A 3 -25.20 60.72 -2.02
CA LEU A 3 -25.52 59.34 -1.57
C LEU A 3 -25.41 58.28 -2.68
N ILE A 4 -24.33 57.48 -2.64
CA ILE A 4 -24.17 56.05 -3.03
C ILE A 4 -22.78 55.61 -2.47
N PHE A 5 -22.73 54.96 -1.30
CA PHE A 5 -22.63 53.49 -1.07
C PHE A 5 -21.33 52.86 -1.64
N ILE A 6 -20.30 52.58 -0.82
CA ILE A 6 -20.08 51.42 0.08
C ILE A 6 -19.71 50.11 -0.66
N LEU A 7 -18.54 49.57 -0.25
CA LEU A 7 -18.04 48.19 -0.34
C LEU A 7 -17.80 47.53 -1.71
N MET A 8 -16.52 47.30 -2.03
CA MET A 8 -16.04 46.05 -2.64
C MET A 8 -14.54 45.92 -2.32
N ALA A 9 -14.19 45.22 -1.24
CA ALA A 9 -13.92 43.78 -1.21
C ALA A 9 -12.51 43.45 -1.75
N LEU A 10 -11.60 43.32 -0.78
CA LEU A 10 -10.25 42.79 -0.90
C LEU A 10 -10.34 41.28 -1.22
N PRO A 11 -9.84 40.78 -2.36
CA PRO A 11 -9.56 39.37 -2.49
C PRO A 11 -8.22 39.11 -1.82
N VAL A 12 -8.33 38.55 -0.62
CA VAL A 12 -7.30 37.82 0.10
C VAL A 12 -6.53 36.95 -0.90
N LEU A 13 -5.22 37.13 -1.01
CA LEU A 13 -4.32 36.15 -1.60
C LEU A 13 -4.45 34.88 -0.77
N ALA A 14 -5.37 34.01 -1.20
CA ALA A 14 -5.53 32.68 -0.67
C ALA A 14 -4.22 31.94 -0.98
N SER A 15 -3.43 31.79 0.07
CA SER A 15 -2.31 30.88 0.13
C SER A 15 -2.82 29.48 -0.23
N THR A 16 -2.64 29.08 -1.50
CA THR A 16 -2.57 27.67 -1.83
C THR A 16 -1.26 27.16 -1.26
N CYS A 17 -1.24 26.93 0.04
CA CYS A 17 -0.41 25.93 0.66
C CYS A 17 -0.83 24.62 0.00
N GLY A 18 -0.23 24.32 -1.15
CA GLY A 18 -0.16 22.97 -1.64
C GLY A 18 0.50 22.22 -0.51
N LYS A 19 -0.31 21.49 0.26
CA LYS A 19 0.22 20.37 1.00
C LYS A 19 0.80 19.47 -0.08
N GLU A 20 2.09 19.66 -0.36
CA GLU A 20 2.90 18.61 -0.94
C GLU A 20 2.56 17.43 -0.05
N LYS A 21 1.84 16.45 -0.61
CA LYS A 21 1.53 15.23 0.11
C LYS A 21 2.90 14.68 0.44
N GLU A 22 3.33 14.92 1.67
CA GLU A 22 4.50 14.33 2.24
C GLU A 22 4.32 12.85 1.91
N LYS A 23 5.14 12.36 0.97
CA LYS A 23 5.34 10.93 0.77
C LYS A 23 6.09 10.46 1.99
N ASP A 24 5.46 10.60 3.16
CA ASP A 24 5.88 9.93 4.35
C ASP A 24 5.82 8.47 3.94
N GLY A 25 7.00 7.83 3.80
CA GLY A 25 7.19 6.57 3.07
C GLY A 25 6.42 5.37 3.64
N LEU A 26 5.52 5.62 4.60
CA LEU A 26 4.53 4.71 5.15
C LEU A 26 3.39 4.45 4.15
N LEU A 27 3.31 3.20 3.73
CA LEU A 27 2.19 2.62 3.03
C LEU A 27 1.26 1.92 4.02
N LYS A 28 -0.03 1.92 3.71
CA LYS A 28 -1.05 1.13 4.38
C LYS A 28 -1.50 0.05 3.41
N GLY A 29 -1.55 -1.20 3.86
CA GLY A 29 -1.97 -2.31 3.03
C GLY A 29 -2.74 -3.37 3.78
N LYS A 30 -3.36 -4.28 3.03
CA LYS A 30 -4.03 -5.46 3.55
C LYS A 30 -3.33 -6.70 3.03
N VAL A 31 -3.03 -7.65 3.90
CA VAL A 31 -2.55 -8.97 3.48
C VAL A 31 -3.75 -9.72 2.89
N VAL A 32 -3.80 -9.81 1.56
CA VAL A 32 -4.95 -10.43 0.86
C VAL A 32 -4.79 -11.94 0.76
N ARG A 33 -3.55 -12.43 0.75
CA ARG A 33 -3.26 -13.86 0.71
C ARG A 33 -1.97 -14.19 1.47
N GLN A 34 -1.97 -15.33 2.14
CA GLN A 34 -0.79 -15.96 2.67
C GLN A 34 -0.87 -17.47 2.45
N THR A 35 0.14 -18.01 1.78
CA THR A 35 0.36 -19.45 1.61
C THR A 35 1.73 -19.79 2.19
N CYS A 36 2.16 -21.06 2.07
CA CYS A 36 3.54 -21.41 2.38
C CYS A 36 4.54 -20.92 1.32
N ALA A 37 4.11 -20.52 0.12
CA ALA A 37 5.00 -20.10 -0.96
C ALA A 37 5.08 -18.57 -1.09
N SER A 38 3.99 -17.86 -0.81
CA SER A 38 3.93 -16.40 -0.96
C SER A 38 3.07 -15.72 0.10
N MET A 39 3.35 -14.43 0.32
CA MET A 39 2.46 -13.51 1.01
C MET A 39 2.19 -12.33 0.09
N VAL A 40 0.92 -12.04 -0.15
CA VAL A 40 0.47 -11.00 -1.08
C VAL A 40 -0.17 -9.87 -0.30
N VAL A 41 0.29 -8.65 -0.56
CA VAL A 41 -0.20 -7.43 0.08
C VAL A 41 -0.82 -6.53 -0.99
N GLN A 42 -2.02 -6.03 -0.71
CA GLN A 42 -2.66 -4.97 -1.46
C GLN A 42 -2.36 -3.63 -0.80
N VAL A 43 -1.87 -2.65 -1.56
CA VAL A 43 -1.68 -1.27 -1.09
C VAL A 43 -3.01 -0.52 -1.16
N LEU A 44 -3.35 0.21 -0.09
CA LEU A 44 -4.64 0.89 0.07
C LEU A 44 -4.56 2.40 -0.07
N ASN A 45 -3.36 3.00 0.09
CA ASN A 45 -3.17 4.45 0.11
C ASN A 45 -2.26 4.98 -1.00
N ASN A 46 -1.83 4.12 -1.93
CA ASN A 46 -0.98 4.48 -3.06
C ASN A 46 -1.22 3.50 -4.22
N ASP A 47 -1.73 4.02 -5.34
CA ASP A 47 -2.09 3.28 -6.56
C ASP A 47 -0.92 3.11 -7.54
N SER A 48 0.26 3.64 -7.21
CA SER A 48 1.46 3.55 -8.04
C SER A 48 2.37 2.38 -7.63
N ILE A 49 1.96 1.56 -6.65
CA ILE A 49 2.77 0.49 -6.07
C ILE A 49 2.07 -0.86 -6.28
N GLY A 50 2.79 -1.78 -6.91
CA GLY A 50 2.30 -3.12 -7.22
C GLY A 50 1.88 -3.26 -8.68
N GLU A 51 1.20 -4.35 -8.97
CA GLU A 51 0.56 -4.59 -10.26
C GLU A 51 -0.95 -4.61 -10.13
N ASP A 52 -1.62 -4.27 -11.23
CA ASP A 52 -3.07 -4.22 -11.32
C ASP A 52 -3.65 -5.46 -12.00
N GLY A 53 -4.90 -5.76 -11.65
CA GLY A 53 -5.68 -6.83 -12.25
C GLY A 53 -5.20 -8.24 -11.89
N TRP A 54 -4.39 -8.40 -10.84
CA TRP A 54 -3.94 -9.71 -10.38
C TRP A 54 -5.11 -10.56 -9.89
N LYS A 55 -5.15 -11.82 -10.30
CA LYS A 55 -6.23 -12.77 -9.95
C LYS A 55 -5.75 -13.76 -8.91
N ASP A 56 -6.41 -13.79 -7.77
CA ASP A 56 -6.19 -14.81 -6.77
C ASP A 56 -6.89 -16.12 -7.17
N MET A 57 -6.12 -16.99 -7.81
CA MET A 57 -6.57 -18.31 -8.24
C MET A 57 -7.03 -19.21 -7.08
N MET A 58 -6.66 -18.89 -5.83
CA MET A 58 -7.05 -19.64 -4.64
C MET A 58 -8.33 -19.10 -3.98
N ASN A 59 -8.81 -17.93 -4.39
CA ASN A 59 -9.97 -17.25 -3.80
C ASN A 59 -11.02 -16.91 -4.89
N ASN A 60 -11.57 -17.93 -5.53
CA ASN A 60 -12.63 -17.79 -6.55
C ASN A 60 -12.30 -16.76 -7.65
N ASN A 61 -11.02 -16.63 -8.02
CA ASN A 61 -10.53 -15.63 -8.99
C ASN A 61 -10.84 -14.18 -8.61
N ALA A 62 -10.88 -13.87 -7.31
CA ALA A 62 -10.95 -12.50 -6.84
C ALA A 62 -9.83 -11.67 -7.48
N GLN A 63 -10.17 -10.48 -7.97
CA GLN A 63 -9.24 -9.60 -8.66
C GLN A 63 -8.84 -8.45 -7.75
N TYR A 64 -7.56 -8.11 -7.74
CA TYR A 64 -7.00 -7.04 -6.93
C TYR A 64 -6.07 -6.16 -7.76
N ASP A 65 -6.09 -4.87 -7.42
CA ASP A 65 -5.19 -3.85 -7.94
C ASP A 65 -4.19 -3.44 -6.87
N ASN A 66 -3.05 -2.87 -7.28
CA ASN A 66 -1.99 -2.40 -6.39
C ASN A 66 -1.43 -3.50 -5.47
N VAL A 67 -1.21 -4.70 -6.01
CA VAL A 67 -0.72 -5.85 -5.24
C VAL A 67 0.74 -6.19 -5.54
N PHE A 68 1.41 -6.72 -4.54
CA PHE A 68 2.75 -7.28 -4.69
C PHE A 68 2.97 -8.48 -3.77
N SER A 69 3.95 -9.32 -4.11
CA SER A 69 4.44 -10.38 -3.24
C SER A 69 5.54 -9.85 -2.32
N VAL A 70 5.49 -10.19 -1.04
CA VAL A 70 6.58 -9.88 -0.10
C VAL A 70 7.75 -10.82 -0.37
N ALA A 71 8.96 -10.28 -0.57
CA ALA A 71 10.14 -11.08 -0.91
C ALA A 71 10.72 -11.85 0.30
N ASN A 72 10.65 -11.26 1.49
CA ASN A 72 11.16 -11.87 2.72
C ASN A 72 10.10 -11.94 3.84
N VAL A 73 9.27 -12.98 3.78
CA VAL A 73 8.21 -13.19 4.78
C VAL A 73 8.76 -13.65 6.15
N CYS A 74 9.98 -14.18 6.22
CA CYS A 74 10.61 -14.67 7.46
C CYS A 74 10.94 -13.55 8.45
N LYS A 75 11.09 -12.31 7.98
CA LYS A 75 11.39 -11.14 8.82
C LYS A 75 10.13 -10.46 9.38
N LEU A 76 8.95 -10.97 9.04
CA LEU A 76 7.69 -10.34 9.44
C LEU A 76 7.31 -10.76 10.87
N PRO A 77 6.71 -9.86 11.67
CA PRO A 77 6.20 -10.21 12.98
C PRO A 77 5.01 -11.17 12.86
N GLN A 78 4.83 -12.06 13.86
CA GLN A 78 3.86 -13.17 13.84
C GLN A 78 2.38 -12.77 13.59
N GLY A 79 2.02 -11.49 13.76
CA GLY A 79 0.67 -11.01 13.51
C GLY A 79 0.38 -10.58 12.07
N VAL A 80 1.39 -10.54 11.18
CA VAL A 80 1.18 -10.25 9.76
C VAL A 80 0.66 -11.50 9.09
N LYS A 81 -0.67 -11.57 8.96
CA LYS A 81 -1.37 -12.71 8.38
C LYS A 81 -2.48 -12.31 7.42
N ALA A 82 -2.95 -13.23 6.60
CA ALA A 82 -4.09 -13.00 5.71
C ALA A 82 -5.26 -12.34 6.45
N GLY A 83 -5.81 -11.28 5.86
CA GLY A 83 -6.85 -10.42 6.42
C GLY A 83 -6.33 -9.23 7.25
N ALA A 84 -5.09 -9.27 7.75
CA ALA A 84 -4.52 -8.19 8.55
C ALA A 84 -4.33 -6.91 7.74
N THR A 85 -4.63 -5.77 8.36
CA THR A 85 -4.22 -4.47 7.84
C THR A 85 -2.90 -4.09 8.48
N ILE A 86 -1.94 -3.68 7.67
CA ILE A 86 -0.59 -3.34 8.10
C ILE A 86 -0.19 -1.96 7.57
N THR A 87 0.71 -1.33 8.29
CA THR A 87 1.43 -0.13 7.87
C THR A 87 2.90 -0.49 7.76
N PHE A 88 3.57 -0.10 6.68
CA PHE A 88 4.93 -0.55 6.35
C PHE A 88 5.64 0.43 5.41
N LYS A 89 6.94 0.25 5.21
CA LYS A 89 7.70 0.85 4.10
C LYS A 89 8.13 -0.23 3.12
N THR A 90 8.24 0.12 1.84
CA THR A 90 8.81 -0.79 0.81
C THR A 90 10.32 -0.61 0.70
N ALA A 91 11.02 -1.72 0.49
CA ALA A 91 12.43 -1.75 0.16
C ALA A 91 12.67 -2.62 -1.08
N THR A 92 13.84 -2.43 -1.71
CA THR A 92 14.29 -3.29 -2.81
C THR A 92 14.36 -4.75 -2.32
N PRO A 93 13.81 -5.72 -3.07
CA PRO A 93 13.88 -7.13 -2.71
C PRO A 93 15.34 -7.57 -2.51
N VAL A 94 15.62 -8.15 -1.35
CA VAL A 94 16.90 -8.83 -1.10
C VAL A 94 16.63 -10.32 -1.05
N ASN A 95 17.38 -11.09 -1.85
CA ASN A 95 17.30 -12.54 -1.81
C ASN A 95 17.64 -13.03 -0.40
N SER A 96 16.66 -13.61 0.28
CA SER A 96 16.72 -13.91 1.70
C SER A 96 16.89 -15.39 2.01
N GLY A 97 16.83 -16.28 1.01
CA GLY A 97 16.77 -17.72 1.21
C GLY A 97 15.54 -18.19 2.01
N CYS A 98 14.57 -17.30 2.24
CA CYS A 98 13.35 -17.57 2.98
C CYS A 98 12.38 -18.37 2.09
N ILE A 99 12.62 -19.68 1.98
CA ILE A 99 11.76 -20.61 1.26
C ILE A 99 11.09 -21.51 2.28
N PHE A 100 9.78 -21.39 2.42
CA PHE A 100 8.98 -22.25 3.31
C PHE A 100 8.47 -23.50 2.58
N CYS A 101 8.09 -23.38 1.31
CA CYS A 101 7.72 -24.51 0.44
C CYS A 101 7.92 -24.16 -1.04
N MET A 102 7.99 -25.18 -1.90
CA MET A 102 8.08 -25.02 -3.37
C MET A 102 6.71 -25.16 -4.07
N MET A 103 5.64 -24.68 -3.43
CA MET A 103 4.30 -24.72 -4.00
C MET A 103 4.17 -23.67 -5.11
N TYR A 104 3.59 -24.05 -6.25
CA TYR A 104 3.20 -23.09 -7.27
C TYR A 104 1.87 -22.43 -6.88
N ASP A 105 1.85 -21.11 -6.73
CA ASP A 105 0.66 -20.37 -6.27
C ASP A 105 0.37 -19.06 -7.03
N ALA A 106 1.04 -18.86 -8.17
CA ALA A 106 0.83 -17.73 -9.07
C ALA A 106 0.78 -16.36 -8.35
N ALA A 107 1.73 -16.09 -7.45
CA ALA A 107 1.89 -14.78 -6.83
C ALA A 107 2.09 -13.66 -7.87
N PRO A 108 1.81 -12.39 -7.50
CA PRO A 108 2.08 -11.24 -8.36
C PRO A 108 3.53 -11.19 -8.82
N LYS A 109 3.79 -10.63 -10.01
CA LYS A 109 5.17 -10.44 -10.50
C LYS A 109 5.86 -9.29 -9.77
N ALA A 110 5.10 -8.26 -9.40
CA ALA A 110 5.59 -7.18 -8.54
C ALA A 110 6.04 -7.76 -7.18
N GLN A 111 7.27 -7.47 -6.78
CA GLN A 111 7.86 -7.98 -5.55
C GLN A 111 8.59 -6.86 -4.80
N PHE A 112 8.35 -6.78 -3.49
CA PHE A 112 9.03 -5.83 -2.59
C PHE A 112 9.37 -6.51 -1.27
N ASP A 113 10.43 -6.03 -0.61
CA ASP A 113 10.57 -6.25 0.83
C ASP A 113 9.76 -5.19 1.59
N ILE A 114 9.34 -5.53 2.81
CA ILE A 114 8.67 -4.57 3.69
C ILE A 114 9.41 -4.44 5.02
N THR A 115 9.52 -3.20 5.50
CA THR A 115 10.16 -2.85 6.78
C THR A 115 9.22 -2.00 7.64
N ASP A 116 9.58 -1.81 8.90
CA ASP A 116 8.85 -0.95 9.85
C ASP A 116 7.36 -1.32 9.92
N VAL A 117 7.09 -2.62 10.10
CA VAL A 117 5.73 -3.15 9.99
C VAL A 117 4.96 -2.96 11.31
N PHE A 118 3.82 -2.27 11.22
CA PHE A 118 2.85 -2.10 12.31
C PHE A 118 1.52 -2.72 11.91
N ILE A 119 0.88 -3.45 12.83
CA ILE A 119 -0.39 -4.13 12.56
C ILE A 119 -1.53 -3.25 13.09
N GLY A 120 -2.47 -2.91 12.22
CA GLY A 120 -3.69 -2.19 12.59
C GLY A 120 -4.61 -3.09 13.43
N LYS A 121 -5.10 -2.54 14.55
CA LYS A 121 -6.16 -3.17 15.36
C LYS A 121 -7.51 -3.07 14.70
#